data_AF-A0A9E5WF48-F1
#
_entry.id   AF-A0A9E5WF48-F1
#
_cell.length_a   1.000
_cell.length_b   1.000
_cell.length_c   1.000
_cell.angle_alpha   90.00
_cell.angle_beta   90.00
_cell.angle_gamma   90.00
#
_symmetry.space_group_name_H-M   'P 1'
#
loop_
_entity.id
_entity.type
_entity.pdbx_description
1 polymer ?
#
loop_
_entity_poly.entity_id
_entity_poly.type
_entity_poly.pdbx_seq_one_letter_code
_entity_poly.pdbx_strand_id
1 'polypeptide(L)'
;MSSFTFPLALTDFLDLLPISKLVLDNPEQVEASGTGGGEIITAELAPQLWTGEIKLTRMNRNAALRAGALIDMVRGPSRGFMVCDMTRRGPAFDPDGSYIAAFSPVISALNADNLQIKISGLPAYYTLTRGDMLGWQYGTSTRSIG
;
A
#
# COMPACT_ATOMS: atom_id res chain seq x y z
N MET A 1 7.69 -9.34 -26.41
CA MET A 1 6.64 -8.86 -25.50
C MET A 1 7.14 -9.09 -24.08
N SER A 2 7.34 -8.04 -23.28
CA SER A 2 7.64 -8.19 -21.86
C SER A 2 6.35 -8.57 -21.12
N SER A 3 6.32 -9.74 -20.49
CA SER A 3 5.20 -10.15 -19.64
C SER A 3 5.27 -9.38 -18.32
N PHE A 4 4.21 -8.65 -17.98
CA PHE A 4 4.08 -8.02 -16.67
C PHE A 4 3.50 -9.01 -15.65
N THR A 5 4.12 -9.09 -14.48
CA THR A 5 3.61 -9.87 -13.34
C THR A 5 2.95 -8.92 -12.37
N PHE A 6 1.70 -9.21 -12.00
CA PHE A 6 0.96 -8.44 -11.01
C PHE A 6 1.06 -9.10 -9.62
N PRO A 7 1.07 -8.31 -8.54
CA PRO A 7 1.05 -6.84 -8.54
C PRO A 7 2.38 -6.24 -9.01
N LEU A 8 2.32 -5.09 -9.69
CA LEU A 8 3.53 -4.40 -10.15
C LEU A 8 4.38 -3.93 -8.97
N ALA A 9 5.70 -4.08 -9.08
CA ALA A 9 6.65 -3.55 -8.10
C ALA A 9 6.69 -2.01 -8.17
N LEU A 10 7.24 -1.38 -7.12
CA LEU A 10 7.43 0.07 -7.07
C LEU A 10 8.24 0.58 -8.28
N THR A 11 9.28 -0.16 -8.66
CA THR A 11 10.18 0.17 -9.78
C THR A 11 9.48 0.10 -11.15
N ASP A 12 8.45 -0.73 -11.26
CA ASP A 12 7.71 -0.95 -12.52
C ASP A 12 6.51 0.00 -12.67
N PHE A 13 6.17 0.74 -11.62
CA PHE A 13 5.00 1.62 -11.61
C PHE A 13 5.26 2.95 -10.91
N LEU A 14 5.34 2.96 -9.58
CA LEU A 14 5.38 4.19 -8.78
C LEU A 14 6.59 5.07 -9.12
N ASP A 15 7.76 4.45 -9.31
CA ASP A 15 9.01 5.13 -9.61
C ASP A 15 9.07 5.71 -11.03
N LEU A 16 8.21 5.24 -11.93
CA LEU A 16 8.12 5.73 -13.31
C LEU A 16 7.20 6.94 -13.44
N LEU A 17 6.35 7.20 -12.44
CA LEU A 17 5.41 8.31 -12.45
C LEU A 17 6.09 9.58 -11.92
N PRO A 18 5.95 10.73 -12.61
CA PRO A 18 6.48 12.01 -12.12
C PRO A 18 5.54 12.59 -11.05
N ILE A 19 5.61 12.06 -9.84
CA ILE A 19 4.71 12.41 -8.73
C ILE A 19 5.15 13.75 -8.10
N SER A 20 4.19 14.68 -7.94
CA SER A 20 4.38 15.92 -7.17
C SER A 20 3.86 15.79 -5.73
N LYS A 21 2.81 14.99 -5.53
CA LYS A 21 2.21 14.75 -4.21
C LYS A 21 1.61 13.36 -4.17
N LEU A 22 1.84 12.65 -3.06
CA LEU A 22 1.15 11.42 -2.70
C LEU A 22 0.55 11.60 -1.32
N VAL A 23 -0.72 11.25 -1.15
CA VAL A 23 -1.38 11.17 0.15
C VAL A 23 -1.94 9.76 0.29
N LEU A 24 -1.73 9.14 1.45
CA LEU A 24 -2.30 7.85 1.83
C LEU A 24 -3.08 8.07 3.12
N ASP A 25 -4.37 7.78 3.09
CA ASP A 25 -5.28 7.96 4.21
C ASP A 25 -5.95 6.61 4.53
N ASN A 26 -6.22 6.34 5.80
CA ASN A 26 -7.02 5.19 6.23
C ASN A 26 -8.30 5.71 6.90
N PRO A 27 -9.32 6.10 6.12
CA PRO A 27 -10.54 6.68 6.68
C PRO A 27 -11.33 5.65 7.49
N GLU A 28 -11.80 6.08 8.65
CA GLU A 28 -12.75 5.31 9.45
C GLU A 28 -14.12 5.30 8.74
N GLN A 29 -14.65 4.10 8.44
CA GLN A 29 -15.96 3.93 7.80
C GLN A 29 -17.04 3.62 8.84
N VAL A 30 -17.54 4.68 9.48
CA VAL A 30 -18.54 4.58 10.54
C VAL A 30 -19.81 5.32 10.15
N GLU A 31 -20.97 4.66 10.26
CA GLU A 31 -22.27 5.34 10.34
C GLU A 31 -22.60 5.59 11.82
N ALA A 32 -22.87 6.85 12.16
CA ALA A 32 -23.43 7.22 13.45
C ALA A 32 -24.88 7.62 13.25
N SER A 33 -25.82 6.75 13.64
CA SER A 33 -27.24 7.11 13.73
C SER A 33 -27.56 7.50 15.16
N GLY A 34 -27.98 8.75 15.36
CA GLY A 34 -28.50 9.23 16.63
C GLY A 34 -29.98 8.87 16.74
N THR A 35 -30.36 8.09 17.75
CA THR A 35 -31.77 7.88 18.08
C THR A 35 -32.30 9.08 18.88
N GLY A 36 -33.61 9.35 18.82
CA GLY A 36 -34.26 10.47 19.54
C GLY A 36 -34.12 10.46 21.07
N GLY A 37 -33.47 9.44 21.65
CA GLY A 37 -33.16 9.31 23.07
C GLY A 37 -31.70 9.64 23.45
N GLY A 38 -30.85 10.07 22.50
CA GLY A 38 -29.45 10.47 22.78
C GLY A 38 -28.43 9.33 22.75
N GLU A 39 -28.84 8.13 22.35
CA GLU A 39 -27.92 7.00 22.15
C GLU A 39 -27.38 7.04 20.71
N ILE A 40 -26.04 7.06 20.59
CA ILE A 40 -25.32 6.97 19.32
C ILE A 40 -25.02 5.49 19.10
N ILE A 41 -25.65 4.91 18.06
CA ILE A 41 -25.32 3.55 17.62
C ILE A 41 -24.30 3.69 16.50
N THR A 42 -23.10 3.21 16.76
CA THR A 42 -21.97 3.19 15.82
C THR A 42 -21.94 1.83 15.14
N ALA A 43 -22.20 1.78 13.84
CA ALA A 43 -22.06 0.57 13.04
C ALA A 43 -20.88 0.73 12.07
N GLU A 44 -19.93 -0.22 12.10
CA GLU A 44 -18.85 -0.30 11.12
C GLU A 44 -19.45 -0.81 9.79
N LEU A 45 -19.57 0.08 8.81
CA LEU A 45 -20.28 -0.19 7.55
C LEU A 45 -19.48 -1.05 6.58
N ALA A 46 -18.16 -0.96 6.64
CA ALA A 46 -17.23 -1.69 5.79
C ALA A 46 -15.83 -1.70 6.40
N PRO A 47 -14.98 -2.68 6.03
CA PRO A 47 -13.60 -2.72 6.48
C PRO A 47 -12.87 -1.44 6.06
N GLN A 48 -12.06 -0.90 6.97
CA GLN A 48 -11.21 0.25 6.66
C GLN A 48 -10.22 -0.13 5.57
N LEU A 49 -10.28 0.59 4.44
CA LEU A 49 -9.37 0.43 3.32
C LEU A 49 -8.53 1.69 3.20
N TRP A 50 -7.22 1.49 3.06
CA TRP A 50 -6.33 2.57 2.66
C TRP A 50 -6.77 3.15 1.32
N THR A 51 -6.96 4.45 1.30
CA THR A 51 -7.18 5.24 0.09
C THR A 51 -5.98 6.15 -0.14
N GLY A 52 -5.83 6.64 -1.36
CA GLY A 52 -4.76 7.57 -1.65
C GLY A 52 -5.01 8.42 -2.87
N GLU A 53 -4.40 9.60 -2.88
CA GLU A 53 -4.42 10.53 -3.99
C GLU A 53 -2.99 10.75 -4.49
N ILE A 54 -2.77 10.54 -5.80
CA ILE A 54 -1.50 10.82 -6.47
C ILE A 54 -1.68 12.00 -7.41
N LYS A 55 -0.94 13.08 -7.17
CA LYS A 55 -0.82 14.21 -8.09
C LYS A 55 0.46 14.07 -8.88
N LEU A 56 0.34 14.17 -10.20
CA LEU A 56 1.49 14.19 -11.10
C LEU A 56 1.94 15.63 -11.37
N THR A 57 3.23 15.82 -11.58
CA THR A 57 3.84 17.10 -11.97
C THR A 57 3.43 17.47 -13.40
N ARG A 58 3.47 18.76 -13.73
CA ARG A 58 3.31 19.23 -15.11
C ARG A 58 4.37 18.60 -16.01
N MET A 59 3.93 18.03 -17.13
CA MET A 59 4.81 17.32 -18.05
C MET A 59 4.49 17.65 -19.51
N ASN A 60 5.44 17.35 -20.40
CA ASN A 60 5.21 17.48 -21.84
C ASN A 60 4.26 16.37 -22.34
N ARG A 61 3.73 16.54 -23.56
CA ARG A 61 2.76 15.60 -24.15
C ARG A 61 3.27 14.16 -24.19
N ASN A 62 4.54 13.95 -24.50
CA ASN A 62 5.11 12.60 -24.63
C ASN A 62 5.22 11.91 -23.26
N ALA A 63 5.63 12.64 -22.22
CA ALA A 63 5.64 12.13 -20.86
C ALA A 63 4.22 11.82 -20.36
N ALA A 64 3.23 12.68 -20.67
CA ALA A 64 1.84 12.45 -20.30
C ALA A 64 1.26 11.18 -20.92
N LEU A 65 1.56 10.91 -22.19
CA LEU A 65 1.13 9.69 -22.86
C LEU A 65 1.76 8.43 -22.24
N ARG A 66 3.04 8.48 -21.84
CA ARG A 66 3.70 7.35 -21.15
C ARG A 66 3.10 7.10 -19.78
N ALA A 67 2.91 8.15 -18.98
CA ALA A 67 2.27 8.03 -17.67
C ALA A 67 0.84 7.51 -17.78
N GLY A 68 0.07 8.00 -18.77
CA GLY A 68 -1.28 7.50 -19.08
C GLY A 68 -1.28 6.01 -19.41
N ALA A 69 -0.37 5.55 -20.26
CA ALA A 69 -0.26 4.12 -20.60
C ALA A 69 0.08 3.24 -19.37
N LEU A 70 0.94 3.72 -18.46
CA LEU A 70 1.24 3.02 -17.20
C LEU A 70 0.01 2.95 -16.29
N ILE A 71 -0.74 4.04 -16.17
CA ILE A 71 -1.98 4.08 -15.36
C ILE A 71 -3.03 3.15 -15.97
N ASP A 72 -3.19 3.17 -17.29
CA ASP A 72 -4.16 2.31 -17.98
C ASP A 72 -3.79 0.82 -17.89
N MET A 73 -2.50 0.50 -17.72
CA MET A 73 -2.05 -0.87 -17.49
C MET A 73 -2.59 -1.45 -16.19
N VAL A 74 -2.68 -0.65 -15.12
CA VAL A 74 -3.21 -1.07 -13.82
C VAL A 74 -4.72 -0.87 -13.67
N ARG A 75 -5.38 -0.27 -14.66
CA ARG A 75 -6.85 -0.19 -14.66
C ARG A 75 -7.43 -1.58 -14.88
N GLY A 76 -8.31 -1.98 -13.97
CA GLY A 76 -9.13 -3.17 -14.08
C GLY A 76 -9.03 -4.10 -12.88
N PRO A 77 -9.96 -5.04 -12.76
CA PRO A 77 -9.86 -6.08 -11.74
C PRO A 77 -8.56 -6.85 -11.93
N SER A 78 -8.01 -7.40 -10.85
CA SER A 78 -6.82 -8.26 -10.87
C SER A 78 -5.47 -7.59 -11.17
N ARG A 79 -5.42 -6.28 -11.42
CA ARG A 79 -4.19 -5.57 -11.80
C ARG A 79 -3.71 -4.63 -10.71
N GLY A 80 -3.23 -5.22 -9.62
CA GLY A 80 -2.69 -4.48 -8.49
C GLY A 80 -1.30 -3.89 -8.74
N PHE A 81 -0.91 -2.93 -7.91
CA PHE A 81 0.44 -2.37 -7.89
C PHE A 81 0.81 -2.02 -6.46
N MET A 82 2.10 -2.02 -6.18
CA MET A 82 2.63 -1.59 -4.88
C MET A 82 2.71 -0.06 -4.82
N VAL A 83 2.42 0.48 -3.65
CA VAL A 83 2.59 1.91 -3.31
C VAL A 83 3.25 2.02 -1.95
N CYS A 84 4.10 3.03 -1.77
CA CYS A 84 4.65 3.43 -0.49
C CYS A 84 4.57 4.94 -0.34
N ASP A 85 4.66 5.43 0.90
CA ASP A 85 4.82 6.87 1.14
C ASP A 85 6.13 7.35 0.49
N MET A 86 6.06 8.44 -0.26
CA MET A 86 7.21 9.02 -0.96
C MET A 86 8.13 9.80 -0.01
N THR A 87 7.62 10.24 1.14
CA THR A 87 8.39 10.90 2.19
C THR A 87 9.15 9.91 3.08
N ARG A 88 8.68 8.66 3.14
CA ARG A 88 9.28 7.54 3.87
C ARG A 88 9.12 6.24 3.08
N ARG A 89 10.13 5.95 2.25
CA ARG A 89 10.15 4.72 1.42
C ARG A 89 10.49 3.46 2.20
N GLY A 90 11.30 3.59 3.25
CA GLY A 90 11.68 2.50 4.14
C GLY A 90 11.34 2.80 5.61
N PRO A 91 11.47 1.79 6.49
CA PRO A 91 11.35 1.97 7.93
C PRO A 91 12.32 3.02 8.46
N ALA A 92 12.01 3.63 9.60
CA ALA A 92 12.86 4.66 10.19
C ALA A 92 14.31 4.20 10.45
N PHE A 93 14.52 2.93 10.76
CA PHE A 93 15.84 2.33 11.00
C PHE A 93 16.64 2.08 9.71
N ASP A 94 15.94 1.83 8.59
CA ASP A 94 16.55 1.51 7.29
C ASP A 94 15.83 2.27 6.15
N PRO A 95 15.99 3.61 6.08
CA PRO A 95 15.20 4.43 5.14
C PRO A 95 15.49 4.15 3.66
N ASP A 96 16.69 3.64 3.36
CA ASP A 96 17.12 3.30 2.00
C ASP A 96 17.04 1.79 1.68
N GLY A 97 16.72 0.96 2.68
CA GLY A 97 16.59 -0.49 2.52
C GLY A 97 17.92 -1.23 2.37
N SER A 98 19.05 -0.57 2.63
CA SER A 98 20.38 -1.16 2.44
C SER A 98 20.67 -2.30 3.41
N TYR A 99 20.16 -2.23 4.64
CA TYR A 99 20.36 -3.29 5.64
C TYR A 99 19.50 -4.52 5.37
N ILE A 100 18.29 -4.33 4.86
CA ILE A 100 17.36 -5.44 4.58
C ILE A 100 17.62 -6.11 3.22
N ALA A 101 18.34 -5.49 2.30
CA ALA A 101 18.49 -5.94 0.90
C ALA A 101 19.00 -7.39 0.72
N ALA A 102 19.81 -7.90 1.64
CA ALA A 102 20.35 -9.27 1.61
C ALA A 102 19.49 -10.28 2.40
N PHE A 103 18.37 -9.85 2.95
CA PHE A 103 17.49 -10.64 3.79
C PHE A 103 16.12 -10.81 3.13
N SER A 104 15.42 -11.89 3.46
CA SER A 104 14.07 -12.15 2.96
C SER A 104 13.13 -12.38 4.16
N PRO A 105 12.65 -11.29 4.79
CA PRO A 105 11.78 -11.41 5.95
C PRO A 105 10.47 -12.10 5.59
N VAL A 106 9.97 -12.92 6.50
CA VAL A 106 8.71 -13.66 6.35
C VAL A 106 7.81 -13.47 7.56
N ILE A 107 6.51 -13.52 7.33
CA ILE A 107 5.52 -13.62 8.41
C ILE A 107 5.63 -15.02 9.00
N SER A 108 6.11 -15.13 10.25
CA SER A 108 6.29 -16.41 10.94
C SER A 108 5.07 -16.84 11.75
N ALA A 109 4.22 -15.88 12.14
CA ALA A 109 2.96 -16.16 12.82
C ALA A 109 1.98 -15.00 12.64
N LEU A 110 0.69 -15.35 12.59
CA LEU A 110 -0.43 -14.42 12.75
C LEU A 110 -1.07 -14.72 14.11
N ASN A 111 -1.23 -13.70 14.95
CA ASN A 111 -1.96 -13.87 16.20
C ASN A 111 -3.47 -13.86 15.92
N ALA A 112 -4.25 -14.51 16.80
CA ALA A 112 -5.69 -14.67 16.65
C ALA A 112 -6.47 -13.35 16.75
N ASP A 113 -5.83 -12.28 17.22
CA ASP A 113 -6.43 -10.96 17.39
C ASP A 113 -6.45 -10.13 16.09
N ASN A 114 -5.81 -10.59 15.01
CA ASN A 114 -5.62 -9.84 13.75
C ASN A 114 -4.97 -8.45 13.93
N LEU A 115 -4.35 -8.19 15.08
CA LEU A 115 -3.68 -6.92 15.39
C LEU A 115 -2.17 -7.09 15.47
N GLN A 116 -1.70 -8.33 15.57
CA GLN A 116 -0.29 -8.63 15.74
C GLN A 116 0.17 -9.71 14.77
N ILE A 117 1.33 -9.46 14.19
CA ILE A 117 2.07 -10.40 13.36
C ILE A 117 3.47 -10.58 13.91
N LYS A 118 4.05 -11.75 13.70
CA LYS A 118 5.46 -11.99 13.97
C LYS A 118 6.21 -12.05 12.65
N ILE A 119 7.31 -11.31 12.57
CA ILE A 119 8.19 -11.27 11.41
C ILE A 119 9.51 -11.93 11.81
N SER A 120 10.02 -12.81 10.96
CA SER A 120 11.31 -13.49 11.12
C SER A 120 12.18 -13.27 9.88
N GLY A 121 13.46 -13.62 9.96
CA GLY A 121 14.41 -13.41 8.86
C GLY A 121 14.86 -11.96 8.68
N LEU A 122 14.61 -11.11 9.68
CA LEU A 122 15.16 -9.75 9.73
C LEU A 122 16.66 -9.79 10.10
N PRO A 123 17.45 -8.79 9.66
CA PRO A 123 18.83 -8.64 10.12
C PRO A 123 18.93 -8.56 11.65
N ALA A 124 20.08 -8.96 12.20
CA ALA A 124 20.32 -8.83 13.64
C ALA A 124 20.17 -7.35 14.06
N TYR A 125 19.47 -7.13 15.17
CA TYR A 125 19.18 -5.79 15.73
C TYR A 125 18.28 -4.89 14.87
N TYR A 126 17.71 -5.41 13.79
CA TYR A 126 16.79 -4.64 12.94
C TYR A 126 15.49 -4.34 13.70
N THR A 127 15.18 -3.06 13.85
CA THR A 127 14.06 -2.60 14.67
C THR A 127 13.00 -1.91 13.82
N LEU A 128 11.78 -2.43 13.86
CA LEU A 128 10.60 -1.74 13.35
C LEU A 128 10.03 -0.83 14.43
N THR A 129 9.66 0.39 14.04
CA THR A 129 9.22 1.46 14.92
C THR A 129 7.79 1.88 14.60
N ARG A 130 7.16 2.59 15.53
CA ARG A 130 5.80 3.09 15.34
C ARG A 130 5.76 4.03 14.14
N GLY A 131 4.80 3.79 13.23
CA GLY A 131 4.62 4.57 12.01
C GLY A 131 5.35 4.00 10.80
N ASP A 132 6.15 2.94 10.97
CA ASP A 132 6.66 2.18 9.82
C ASP A 132 5.50 1.47 9.12
N MET A 133 5.43 1.64 7.80
CA MET A 133 4.43 0.97 6.96
C MET A 133 4.96 -0.38 6.52
N LEU A 134 4.07 -1.36 6.44
CA LEU A 134 4.39 -2.71 6.00
C LEU A 134 3.46 -3.10 4.86
N GLY A 135 4.01 -3.79 3.87
CA GLY A 135 3.28 -4.26 2.70
C GLY A 135 3.75 -5.66 2.32
N TRP A 136 2.82 -6.47 1.85
CA TRP A 136 3.08 -7.85 1.43
C TRP A 136 2.32 -8.12 0.14
N GLN A 137 2.91 -8.92 -0.73
CA GLN A 137 2.17 -9.49 -1.84
C GLN A 137 1.36 -10.67 -1.31
N TYR A 138 0.03 -10.58 -1.43
CA TYR A 138 -0.87 -11.66 -1.04
C TYR A 138 -1.39 -12.38 -2.28
N GLY A 139 -1.08 -13.68 -2.36
CA GLY A 139 -1.52 -14.57 -3.44
C GLY A 139 -0.80 -14.36 -4.78
N THR A 140 -0.92 -15.35 -5.67
CA THR A 140 -0.52 -15.29 -7.09
C THR A 140 -1.72 -15.06 -8.02
N SER A 141 -2.92 -14.87 -7.48
CA SER A 141 -4.19 -14.83 -8.22
C SER A 141 -5.29 -14.06 -7.48
N THR A 142 -6.07 -13.29 -8.22
CA THR A 142 -7.13 -12.41 -7.72
C THR A 142 -8.33 -13.15 -7.12
N ARG A 143 -8.80 -12.72 -5.95
CA ARG A 143 -10.21 -12.90 -5.55
C ARG A 143 -10.96 -11.62 -5.85
N SER A 144 -11.84 -11.65 -6.85
CA SER A 144 -12.98 -10.73 -6.90
C SER A 144 -13.99 -11.21 -5.86
N ILE A 145 -14.24 -10.41 -4.84
CA ILE A 145 -15.46 -10.53 -4.06
C ILE A 145 -16.43 -9.57 -4.75
N GLY A 146 -17.56 -10.11 -5.21
CA GLY A 146 -18.57 -9.38 -5.98
C GLY A 146 -19.33 -8.35 -5.16
#